data_AF-A0A357EZJ8-F1
#
_entry.id   AF-A0A357EZJ8-F1
#
_cell.length_a   1.000
_cell.length_b   1.000
_cell.length_c   1.000
_cell.angle_alpha   90.00
_cell.angle_beta   90.00
_cell.angle_gamma   90.00
#
_symmetry.space_group_name_H-M   'P 1'
#
loop_
_entity.id
_entity.type
_entity.pdbx_description
1 polymer ?
#
loop_
_entity_poly.entity_id
_entity_poly.type
_entity_poly.pdbx_seq_one_letter_code
_entity_poly.pdbx_strand_id
1 'polypeptide(L)' 'MEKRFEIIVSESERGKRLEDMLFDRFGALSRMYIRDVVKAENCDVNGRFENVGYRLRERDFVEIYLDLTRETA' A
#
# COMPACT_ATOMS: atom_id res chain seq x y z
N MET A 1 -9.51 1.65 14.00
CA MET A 1 -9.06 0.28 14.33
C MET A 1 -8.18 -0.18 13.19
N GLU A 2 -6.91 -0.45 13.45
CA GLU A 2 -5.97 -0.85 12.39
C GLU A 2 -6.19 -2.31 11.99
N LYS A 3 -6.17 -2.58 10.70
CA LYS A 3 -6.25 -3.90 10.09
C LYS A 3 -5.03 -4.13 9.22
N ARG A 4 -4.49 -5.34 9.31
CA ARG A 4 -3.41 -5.81 8.43
C ARG A 4 -3.99 -6.34 7.13
N PHE A 5 -3.38 -5.94 6.02
CA PHE A 5 -3.66 -6.43 4.68
C PHE A 5 -2.41 -7.05 4.08
N GLU A 6 -2.61 -8.14 3.36
CA GLU A 6 -1.57 -8.89 2.67
C GLU A 6 -1.95 -8.95 1.19
N ILE A 7 -1.06 -8.46 0.33
CA ILE A 7 -1.34 -8.28 -1.09
C ILE A 7 -0.20 -8.92 -1.88
N ILE A 8 -0.55 -9.79 -2.82
CA ILE A 8 0.38 -10.25 -3.85
C ILE A 8 0.15 -9.40 -5.09
N VAL A 9 1.22 -8.74 -5.56
CA VAL A 9 1.19 -7.89 -6.75
C VAL A 9 0.97 -8.74 -8.00
N SER A 10 -0.05 -8.40 -8.79
CA SER A 10 -0.32 -9.05 -10.07
C SER A 10 0.54 -8.48 -11.20
N GLU A 11 0.62 -9.20 -12.32
CA GLU A 11 1.34 -8.73 -13.51
C GLU A 11 0.82 -7.38 -14.03
N SER A 12 -0.49 -7.13 -13.93
CA SER A 12 -1.13 -5.87 -14.31
C SER A 12 -0.74 -4.67 -13.45
N GLU A 13 -0.13 -4.90 -12.29
CA GLU A 13 0.33 -3.86 -11.36
C GLU A 13 1.85 -3.65 -11.44
N ARG A 14 2.54 -4.45 -12.26
CA ARG A 14 3.99 -4.34 -12.45
C ARG A 14 4.39 -2.95 -12.92
N GLY A 15 5.39 -2.38 -12.27
CA GLY A 15 5.95 -1.07 -12.58
C GLY A 15 5.16 0.11 -12.01
N LYS A 16 3.95 -0.12 -11.46
CA LYS A 16 3.23 0.90 -10.69
C LYS A 16 4.02 1.29 -9.45
N ARG A 17 3.82 2.52 -8.96
CA ARG A 17 4.29 2.90 -7.64
C ARG A 17 3.44 2.22 -6.58
N LEU A 18 4.07 1.84 -5.46
CA LEU A 18 3.39 1.24 -4.32
C LEU A 18 2.15 2.05 -3.89
N GLU A 19 2.30 3.37 -3.71
CA GLU A 19 1.21 4.27 -3.33
C GLU A 19 0.06 4.34 -4.35
N ASP A 20 0.37 4.23 -5.66
CA ASP A 20 -0.64 4.25 -6.71
C ASP A 20 -1.44 2.93 -6.70
N MET A 21 -0.76 1.79 -6.54
CA MET A 21 -1.44 0.49 -6.42
C MET A 21 -2.31 0.43 -5.15
N LEU A 22 -1.81 0.90 -4.01
CA LEU A 22 -2.57 0.95 -2.77
C LEU A 22 -3.79 1.88 -2.90
N PHE A 23 -3.65 3.02 -3.57
CA PHE A 23 -4.78 3.89 -3.84
C PHE A 23 -5.83 3.22 -4.73
N ASP A 24 -5.41 2.55 -5.81
CA ASP A 24 -6.33 1.82 -6.70
C ASP A 24 -7.11 0.74 -5.94
N ARG A 25 -6.47 0.03 -4.98
CA ARG A 25 -7.10 -1.03 -4.18
C ARG A 25 -7.96 -0.52 -3.03
N PHE A 26 -7.59 0.61 -2.42
CA PHE A 26 -8.28 1.20 -1.27
C PHE A 26 -8.84 2.58 -1.61
N GLY A 27 -9.57 2.69 -2.72
CA GLY A 27 -10.03 3.97 -3.27
C GLY A 27 -10.95 4.81 -2.37
N ALA A 28 -11.48 4.25 -1.27
CA ALA A 28 -12.22 5.00 -0.25
C ALA A 28 -11.31 5.75 0.74
N LEU A 29 -10.02 5.43 0.78
CA LEU A 29 -9.02 6.10 1.61
C LEU A 29 -8.39 7.27 0.84
N SER A 30 -8.16 8.38 1.55
CA SER A 30 -7.48 9.53 0.93
C SER A 30 -6.04 9.19 0.52
N ARG A 31 -5.59 9.75 -0.61
CA ARG A 31 -4.20 9.62 -1.08
C ARG A 31 -3.18 10.08 -0.04
N MET A 32 -3.50 11.13 0.72
CA MET A 32 -2.63 11.65 1.77
C MET A 32 -2.45 10.60 2.88
N TYR A 33 -3.54 10.00 3.34
CA TYR A 33 -3.49 8.95 4.35
C TYR A 33 -2.64 7.74 3.90
N ILE A 34 -2.86 7.23 2.68
CA ILE A 34 -2.05 6.12 2.15
C ILE A 34 -0.56 6.48 2.12
N ARG A 35 -0.21 7.69 1.69
CA ARG A 35 1.18 8.14 1.67
C ARG A 35 1.78 8.24 3.07
N ASP A 36 1.01 8.68 4.06
CA ASP A 36 1.48 8.78 5.44
C ASP A 36 1.70 7.39 6.04
N VAL A 37 0.81 6.44 5.78
CA VAL A 37 0.98 5.03 6.19
C VAL A 37 2.25 4.44 5.59
N VAL A 38 2.46 4.60 4.27
CA VAL A 38 3.66 4.09 3.58
C VAL A 38 4.95 4.73 4.11
N LYS A 39 4.91 5.98 4.60
CA LYS A 39 6.09 6.64 5.19
C LYS A 39 6.37 6.22 6.64
N ALA A 40 5.37 5.76 7.37
CA ALA A 40 5.43 5.59 8.81
C ALA A 40 5.85 4.17 9.27
N GLU A 41 6.63 3.44 8.46
CA GLU A 41 7.02 2.04 8.73
C GLU A 41 5.85 1.05 8.85
N ASN A 42 4.66 1.43 8.36
CA ASN A 42 3.46 0.61 8.39
C ASN A 42 3.19 -0.13 7.07
N CYS A 43 4.16 -0.13 6.16
CA CYS A 43 4.08 -0.85 4.89
C CYS A 43 5.42 -1.47 4.52
N ASP A 44 5.42 -2.79 4.37
CA ASP A 44 6.59 -3.58 3.95
C ASP A 44 6.35 -4.20 2.58
N VAL A 45 7.40 -4.25 1.77
CA VAL A 45 7.44 -5.00 0.52
C VAL A 45 8.50 -6.08 0.63
N ASN A 46 8.09 -7.34 0.52
CA ASN A 46 8.93 -8.52 0.72
C ASN A 46 9.67 -8.50 2.07
N GLY A 47 8.99 -8.06 3.14
CA GLY A 47 9.55 -7.96 4.49
C GLY A 47 10.58 -6.85 4.69
N ARG A 48 10.62 -5.86 3.79
CA ARG A 48 11.46 -4.67 3.91
C ARG A 48 10.63 -3.41 3.86
N PHE A 49 10.95 -2.47 4.75
CA PHE A 49 10.43 -1.12 4.65
C PHE A 49 10.99 -0.43 3.40
N GLU A 50 10.18 -0.40 2.35
CA GLU A 50 10.52 0.24 1.08
C GLU A 50 9.85 1.62 1.03
N ASN A 51 10.65 2.65 0.81
CA ASN A 51 10.19 4.05 0.85
C ASN A 51 9.18 4.39 -0.27
N VAL A 52 8.46 5.50 -0.05
CA VAL A 52 7.62 6.20 -1.05
C VAL A 52 8.28 6.23 -2.42
N GLY A 53 7.52 5.82 -3.46
CA GLY A 53 8.00 5.75 -4.83
C GLY A 53 8.63 4.40 -5.26
N TYR A 54 8.63 3.38 -4.39
CA TYR A 54 8.98 2.00 -4.78
C TYR A 54 8.15 1.56 -5.99
N ARG A 55 8.81 0.98 -7.00
CA ARG A 55 8.15 0.41 -8.20
C ARG A 55 7.97 -1.09 -8.05
N LEU A 56 6.72 -1.51 -8.07
CA LEU A 56 6.32 -2.90 -7.84
C LEU A 56 6.80 -3.83 -8.95
N ARG A 57 7.13 -5.05 -8.56
CA ARG A 57 7.41 -6.20 -9.43
C ARG A 57 6.28 -7.21 -9.28
N GLU A 58 6.09 -8.02 -10.31
CA GLU A 58 5.14 -9.14 -10.22
C GLU A 58 5.52 -10.04 -9.04
N ARG A 59 4.51 -10.48 -8.28
CA ARG A 59 4.66 -11.35 -7.09
C ARG A 59 5.35 -10.72 -5.89
N ASP A 60 5.60 -9.42 -5.91
CA ASP A 60 5.96 -8.72 -4.68
C ASP A 60 4.86 -8.96 -3.63
N PHE A 61 5.29 -9.24 -2.41
CA PHE A 61 4.41 -9.40 -1.26
C PHE A 61 4.37 -8.10 -0.48
N VAL A 62 3.22 -7.44 -0.43
CA VAL A 62 3.02 -6.19 0.27
C VAL A 62 2.22 -6.46 1.55
N GLU A 63 2.77 -6.05 2.67
CA GLU A 63 2.12 -6.04 3.98
C GLU A 63 1.85 -4.60 4.38
N ILE A 64 0.63 -4.27 4.77
CA ILE A 64 0.28 -2.90 5.17
C ILE A 64 -0.76 -2.89 6.29
N TYR A 65 -0.61 -1.95 7.23
CA TYR A 65 -1.57 -1.69 8.29
C TYR A 65 -2.40 -0.44 7.98
N LEU A 66 -3.72 -0.60 7.90
CA LEU A 66 -4.65 0.48 7.55
C LEU A 66 -5.78 0.60 8.58
N ASP A 67 -6.10 1.83 8.95
CA ASP A 67 -7.30 2.19 9.71
C ASP A 67 -8.42 2.57 8.75
N LEU A 68 -9.28 1.60 8.43
CA LEU A 68 -10.41 1.79 7.53
C LEU A 68 -11.48 2.74 8.09
N THR A 69 -11.44 3.10 9.37
CA THR A 69 -12.37 4.10 9.91
C THR A 69 -12.13 5.50 9.37
N ARG A 70 -10.99 5.70 8.68
CA ARG A 70 -10.61 6.93 7.98
C ARG A 70 -11.08 7.00 6.52
N GLU A 71 -11.87 6.03 6.06
CA GLU A 71 -12.54 6.10 4.77
C GLU A 71 -13.37 7.39 4.70
N THR A 72 -13.07 8.22 3.70
CA THR A 72 -13.87 9.41 3.44
C THR A 72 -15.11 8.96 2.68
N ALA A 73 -16.27 9.07 3.33
CA ALA A 73 -17.58 8.78 2.76
C ALA A 73 -17.86 9.57 1.47
#